data_AF-A0A0K8QWE7-F1
#
_entry.id   AF-A0A0K8QWE7-F1
#
_cell.length_a   1.000
_cell.length_b   1.000
_cell.length_c   1.000
_cell.angle_alpha   90.00
_cell.angle_beta   90.00
_cell.angle_gamma   90.00
#
_symmetry.space_group_name_H-M   'P 1'
#
loop_
_entity.id
_entity.type
_entity.pdbx_description
1 polymer ?
#
loop_
_entity_poly.entity_id
_entity_poly.type
_entity_poly.pdbx_seq_one_letter_code
_entity_poly.pdbx_strand_id
1 'polypeptide(L)'
;MTQIFRITHFKNLPFIMRNGLNCPNSDIKDADFEPIGFPTLIHNREERMVPLPPKGTLSDYIPFHFWYKSPMLYVIHKGNDPEVIQTPQEEIVYLVSSLEKLQQCNC
;
A
#
# COMPACT_ATOMS: atom_id res chain seq x y z
N MET A 1 -1.75 21.75 0.67
CA MET A 1 -2.21 20.39 0.99
C MET A 1 -1.44 19.40 0.16
N THR A 2 -0.47 18.74 0.79
CA THR A 2 0.35 17.71 0.15
C THR A 2 -0.42 16.41 0.14
N GLN A 3 -1.02 16.07 -1.00
CA GLN A 3 -1.85 14.87 -1.15
C GLN A 3 -1.01 13.60 -1.15
N ILE A 4 -1.56 12.57 -0.52
CA ILE A 4 -0.97 11.24 -0.46
C ILE A 4 -2.00 10.19 -0.88
N PHE A 5 -1.52 9.17 -1.58
CA PHE A 5 -2.35 8.18 -2.25
C PHE A 5 -1.83 6.77 -1.95
N ARG A 6 -2.75 5.87 -1.60
CA ARG A 6 -2.47 4.44 -1.49
C ARG A 6 -3.50 3.67 -2.28
N ILE A 7 -3.04 2.85 -3.22
CA ILE A 7 -3.90 1.90 -3.93
C ILE A 7 -4.02 0.60 -3.15
N THR A 8 -5.19 -0.03 -3.19
CA THR A 8 -5.44 -1.36 -2.63
C THR A 8 -6.60 -2.02 -3.37
N HIS A 9 -6.75 -3.34 -3.22
CA HIS A 9 -7.92 -4.05 -3.70
C HIS A 9 -9.17 -3.70 -2.88
N PHE A 10 -10.34 -3.54 -3.51
CA PHE A 10 -11.56 -3.13 -2.82
C PHE A 10 -12.00 -4.12 -1.71
N LYS A 11 -11.71 -5.41 -1.89
CA LYS A 11 -11.95 -6.46 -0.86
C LYS A 11 -11.21 -6.22 0.46
N ASN A 12 -10.15 -5.41 0.47
CA ASN A 12 -9.43 -5.07 1.69
C ASN A 12 -10.15 -3.97 2.50
N LEU A 13 -11.10 -3.24 1.90
CA LEU A 13 -11.79 -2.12 2.56
C LEU A 13 -12.53 -2.53 3.84
N PRO A 14 -13.31 -3.63 3.88
CA PRO A 14 -14.00 -4.03 5.11
C PRO A 14 -13.05 -4.23 6.30
N PHE A 15 -11.88 -4.84 6.09
CA PHE A 15 -10.88 -5.00 7.14
C PHE A 15 -10.26 -3.65 7.53
N ILE A 16 -9.85 -2.84 6.56
CA ILE A 16 -9.24 -1.52 6.79
C ILE A 16 -10.19 -0.60 7.58
N MET A 17 -11.49 -0.62 7.28
CA MET A 17 -12.49 0.19 7.98
C MET A 17 -12.69 -0.24 9.44
N ARG A 18 -12.47 -1.51 9.77
CA ARG A 18 -12.63 -2.04 11.14
C ARG A 18 -11.35 -1.91 11.97
N ASN A 19 -10.19 -2.12 11.35
CA ASN A 19 -8.91 -2.29 12.04
C ASN A 19 -7.90 -1.18 11.76
N GLY A 20 -8.25 -0.22 10.90
CA GLY A 20 -7.32 0.76 10.37
C GLY A 20 -6.34 0.17 9.36
N LEU A 21 -5.37 0.99 8.95
CA LEU A 21 -4.26 0.54 8.11
C LEU A 21 -3.17 -0.07 8.98
N ASN A 22 -2.77 -1.29 8.64
CA ASN A 22 -1.69 -2.01 9.31
C ASN A 22 -0.54 -2.25 8.33
N CYS A 23 0.70 -2.14 8.81
CA CYS A 23 1.88 -2.51 8.04
C CYS A 23 2.00 -4.04 7.94
N PRO A 24 2.71 -4.59 6.94
CA PRO A 24 2.89 -6.04 6.81
C PRO A 24 3.44 -6.76 8.06
N ASN A 25 4.30 -6.07 8.83
CA ASN A 25 4.87 -6.61 10.07
C ASN A 25 3.99 -6.40 11.31
N SER A 26 2.81 -5.78 11.18
CA SER A 26 1.86 -5.64 12.30
C SER A 26 1.36 -7.01 12.78
N ASP A 27 1.11 -7.13 14.08
CA ASP A 27 0.43 -8.29 14.68
C ASP A 27 -1.03 -8.41 14.21
N ILE A 28 -1.63 -7.29 13.77
CA ILE A 28 -2.99 -7.24 13.24
C ILE A 28 -2.94 -7.46 11.72
N LYS A 29 -3.36 -8.65 11.29
CA LYS A 29 -3.35 -9.06 9.88
C LYS A 29 -4.73 -9.42 9.38
N ASP A 30 -4.94 -9.18 8.10
CA ASP A 30 -6.12 -9.62 7.37
C ASP A 30 -5.85 -11.01 6.76
N ALA A 31 -6.59 -12.02 7.20
CA ALA A 31 -6.46 -13.38 6.68
C ALA A 31 -6.91 -13.49 5.22
N ASP A 32 -7.80 -12.58 4.80
CA ASP A 32 -8.38 -12.53 3.45
C ASP A 32 -7.76 -11.38 2.63
N PHE A 33 -6.55 -10.94 2.98
CA PHE A 33 -5.86 -9.87 2.28
C PHE A 33 -5.66 -10.21 0.80
N GLU A 34 -6.17 -9.34 -0.07
CA GLU A 34 -6.01 -9.48 -1.52
C GLU A 34 -4.82 -8.60 -1.98
N PRO A 35 -3.68 -9.20 -2.35
CA PRO A 35 -2.51 -8.47 -2.82
C PRO A 35 -2.71 -7.93 -4.24
N ILE A 36 -2.06 -6.81 -4.54
CA ILE A 36 -1.99 -6.23 -5.89
C ILE A 36 -0.53 -5.88 -6.23
N GLY A 37 -0.21 -5.84 -7.51
CA GLY A 37 1.15 -5.50 -7.97
C GLY A 37 2.09 -6.71 -7.98
N PHE A 38 3.35 -6.50 -7.59
CA PHE A 38 4.42 -7.48 -7.74
C PHE A 38 4.73 -8.19 -6.42
N PRO A 39 4.56 -9.52 -6.34
CA PRO A 39 4.92 -10.29 -5.16
C PRO A 39 6.40 -10.17 -4.78
N THR A 40 7.33 -10.15 -5.75
CA THR A 40 8.76 -10.03 -5.41
C THR A 40 9.10 -8.65 -4.85
N LEU A 41 8.47 -7.58 -5.33
CA LEU A 41 8.66 -6.25 -4.75
C LEU A 41 8.15 -6.19 -3.31
N ILE A 42 7.07 -6.91 -2.98
CA ILE A 42 6.58 -7.00 -1.60
C ILE A 42 7.62 -7.72 -0.74
N HIS A 43 8.12 -8.87 -1.19
CA HIS A 43 9.15 -9.62 -0.45
C HIS A 43 10.45 -8.82 -0.26
N ASN A 44 10.94 -8.16 -1.31
CA ASN A 44 12.15 -7.32 -1.24
C ASN A 44 12.04 -6.19 -0.20
N ARG A 45 10.83 -5.75 0.16
CA ARG A 45 10.61 -4.72 1.19
C ARG A 45 10.80 -5.25 2.60
N GLU A 46 10.58 -6.54 2.81
CA GLU A 46 10.81 -7.21 4.10
C GLU A 46 12.30 -7.18 4.46
N GLU A 47 13.19 -7.21 3.46
CA GLU A 47 14.63 -7.21 3.68
C GLU A 47 15.25 -5.81 3.59
N ARG A 48 14.51 -4.82 3.09
CA ARG A 48 15.04 -3.48 2.86
C ARG A 48 15.06 -2.65 4.15
N MET A 49 16.21 -2.60 4.79
CA MET A 49 16.46 -1.80 5.99
C MET A 49 16.26 -0.29 5.74
N VAL A 50 15.58 0.36 6.68
CA VAL A 50 15.42 1.82 6.74
C VAL A 50 16.53 2.40 7.63
N PRO A 51 17.44 3.24 7.09
CA PRO A 51 18.59 3.74 7.85
C PRO A 51 18.24 4.85 8.85
N LEU A 52 17.04 5.42 8.75
CA LEU A 52 16.58 6.54 9.58
C LEU A 52 15.66 6.04 10.71
N PRO A 53 15.67 6.68 11.89
CA PRO A 53 14.72 6.39 12.96
C PRO A 53 13.26 6.42 12.45
N PRO A 54 12.38 5.51 12.92
CA PRO A 54 12.60 4.51 13.98
C PRO A 54 13.39 3.24 13.55
N LYS A 55 13.97 3.19 12.34
CA LYS A 55 14.61 2.01 11.74
C LYS A 55 13.59 0.90 11.44
N GLY A 56 14.07 -0.33 11.26
CA GLY A 56 13.29 -1.46 10.77
C GLY A 56 13.48 -1.64 9.28
N THR A 57 12.48 -2.22 8.64
CA THR A 57 12.42 -2.60 7.24
C THR A 57 11.30 -1.82 6.55
N LEU A 58 11.23 -1.80 5.21
CA LEU A 58 10.11 -1.17 4.53
C LEU A 58 8.76 -1.83 4.83
N SER A 59 8.75 -3.05 5.39
CA SER A 59 7.56 -3.77 5.85
C SER A 59 7.06 -3.32 7.23
N ASP A 60 7.81 -2.47 7.94
CA ASP A 60 7.36 -1.83 9.18
C ASP A 60 6.57 -0.54 8.93
N TYR A 61 6.42 -0.12 7.68
CA TYR A 61 5.78 1.14 7.29
C TYR A 61 4.62 0.93 6.30
N ILE A 62 3.70 1.88 6.28
CA ILE A 62 2.57 1.90 5.32
C ILE A 62 2.95 2.81 4.15
N PRO A 63 3.17 2.27 2.93
CA PRO A 63 3.53 3.10 1.79
C PRO A 63 2.37 3.97 1.27
N PHE A 64 2.72 5.22 0.96
CA PHE A 64 1.90 6.19 0.23
C PHE A 64 2.72 6.82 -0.91
N HIS A 65 2.04 7.20 -1.98
CA HIS A 65 2.59 7.93 -3.12
C HIS A 65 2.17 9.40 -3.07
N PHE A 66 2.98 10.30 -3.62
CA PHE A 66 2.67 11.72 -3.76
C PHE A 66 1.90 12.06 -5.05
N TRP A 67 1.58 11.05 -5.86
CA TRP A 67 0.83 11.22 -7.11
C TRP A 67 -0.14 10.06 -7.32
N TYR A 68 -1.28 10.35 -7.95
CA TYR A 68 -2.33 9.35 -8.17
C TYR A 68 -1.96 8.33 -9.27
N LYS A 69 -1.19 8.71 -10.29
CA LYS A 69 -0.75 7.77 -11.34
C LYS A 69 0.61 7.16 -10.99
N SER A 70 0.62 6.00 -10.34
CA SER A 70 1.86 5.29 -10.03
C SER A 70 2.32 4.41 -11.22
N PRO A 71 3.64 4.19 -11.37
CA PRO A 71 4.16 3.20 -12.33
C PRO A 71 3.58 1.80 -12.10
N MET A 72 3.37 1.41 -10.84
CA MET A 72 2.74 0.13 -10.48
C MET A 72 1.33 0.01 -11.05
N LEU A 73 0.50 1.05 -10.95
CA LEU A 73 -0.85 1.06 -11.52
C LEU A 73 -0.82 0.87 -13.04
N TYR A 74 0.13 1.52 -13.72
CA TYR A 74 0.30 1.36 -15.16
C TYR A 74 0.63 -0.08 -15.55
N VAL A 75 1.55 -0.72 -14.81
CA VAL A 75 1.93 -2.12 -15.09
C VAL A 75 0.76 -3.08 -14.81
N ILE A 76 0.04 -2.90 -13.69
CA ILE A 76 -1.16 -3.68 -13.40
C ILE A 76 -2.21 -3.51 -14.52
N HIS A 77 -2.42 -2.28 -15.01
CA HIS A 77 -3.37 -2.00 -16.10
C HIS A 77 -2.97 -2.67 -17.43
N LYS A 78 -1.69 -2.63 -17.78
CA LYS A 78 -1.20 -3.17 -19.06
C LYS A 78 -1.07 -4.68 -19.05
N GLY A 79 -0.84 -5.26 -17.87
CA GLY A 79 -0.70 -6.69 -17.70
C GLY A 79 0.44 -7.32 -18.50
N ASN A 80 1.47 -6.54 -18.80
CA ASN A 80 2.55 -6.92 -19.72
C ASN A 80 3.76 -7.55 -19.02
N ASP A 81 3.69 -7.73 -17.71
CA ASP A 81 4.71 -8.41 -16.91
C ASP A 81 4.13 -9.71 -16.31
N PRO A 82 4.77 -10.87 -16.49
CA PRO A 82 4.24 -12.14 -15.97
C PRO A 82 4.25 -12.23 -14.44
N GLU A 83 5.03 -11.39 -13.74
CA GLU A 83 5.11 -11.41 -12.28
C GLU A 83 4.04 -10.53 -11.61
N VAL A 84 3.44 -9.59 -12.36
CA VAL A 84 2.40 -8.72 -11.79
C VAL A 84 1.10 -9.49 -11.63
N ILE A 85 0.50 -9.38 -10.44
CA ILE A 85 -0.87 -9.84 -10.22
C ILE A 85 -1.78 -8.99 -11.09
N GLN A 86 -2.45 -9.64 -12.05
CA GLN A 86 -3.45 -9.00 -12.89
C GLN A 86 -4.67 -8.64 -12.05
N THR A 87 -4.94 -7.35 -11.92
CA THR A 87 -6.08 -6.86 -11.15
C THR A 87 -6.90 -5.92 -12.05
N PRO A 88 -8.19 -6.22 -12.27
CA PRO A 88 -9.09 -5.30 -12.97
C PRO A 88 -9.06 -3.91 -12.33
N GLN A 89 -9.08 -2.86 -13.15
CA GLN A 89 -8.94 -1.49 -12.65
C GLN A 89 -10.10 -1.08 -11.74
N GLU A 90 -11.30 -1.60 -12.03
CA GLU A 90 -12.51 -1.43 -11.23
C GLU A 90 -12.40 -2.02 -9.81
N GLU A 91 -11.48 -2.96 -9.59
CA GLU A 91 -11.24 -3.57 -8.29
C GLU A 91 -10.17 -2.83 -7.46
N ILE A 92 -9.49 -1.84 -8.06
CA ILE A 92 -8.45 -1.04 -7.41
C ILE A 92 -9.06 0.29 -6.93
N VAL A 93 -8.95 0.54 -5.64
CA VAL A 93 -9.44 1.77 -5.01
C VAL A 93 -8.29 2.60 -4.46
N TYR A 94 -8.50 3.92 -4.41
CA TYR A 94 -7.57 4.86 -3.77
C TYR A 94 -8.03 5.20 -2.36
N LEU A 95 -7.13 5.04 -1.41
CA LEU A 95 -7.17 5.74 -0.13
C LEU A 95 -6.43 7.06 -0.30
N VAL A 96 -7.14 8.17 -0.07
CA VAL A 96 -6.64 9.53 -0.30
C VAL A 96 -6.64 10.29 1.01
N SER A 97 -5.51 10.94 1.31
CA SER A 97 -5.38 11.85 2.45
C SER A 97 -4.42 13.00 2.10
N SER A 98 -4.07 13.82 3.07
CA SER A 98 -2.97 14.79 2.97
C SER A 98 -2.07 14.72 4.20
N LEU A 99 -0.81 15.14 4.05
CA LEU A 99 0.12 15.21 5.19
C LEU A 99 -0.42 16.09 6.31
N GLU A 100 -1.07 17.20 5.97
CA GLU A 100 -1.68 18.10 6.95
C GLU A 100 -2.84 17.43 7.70
N LYS A 101 -3.63 16.58 7.02
CA LYS A 101 -4.71 15.84 7.66
C LYS A 101 -4.18 14.78 8.63
N LEU A 102 -3.10 14.08 8.25
CA LEU A 102 -2.44 13.14 9.15
C LEU A 102 -1.90 13.83 10.41
N GLN A 103 -1.23 14.98 10.23
CA GLN A 103 -0.76 15.79 11.35
C GLN A 103 -1.90 16.22 12.29
N GLN A 104 -3.04 16.66 11.75
CA GLN A 104 -4.21 17.02 12.56
C GLN A 104 -4.81 15.83 13.34
N CYS A 105 -4.70 14.63 12.79
CA CYS A 105 -5.18 13.40 13.43
C CYS A 105 -4.15 12.78 14.39
N ASN A 106 -2.98 13.42 14.59
CA ASN A 106 -1.85 12.86 15.34
C ASN A 106 -1.44 11.47 14.85
N CYS A 107 -1.45 11.28 13.53
CA CYS A 107 -1.00 10.08 12.83
C CYS A 107 0.37 10.29 12.18
#